data_AF-A0A9D5Q7C0-F1
#
_entry.id   AF-A0A9D5Q7C0-F1
#
_cell.length_a   1.000
_cell.length_b   1.000
_cell.length_c   1.000
_cell.angle_alpha   90.00
_cell.angle_beta   90.00
_cell.angle_gamma   90.00
#
_symmetry.space_group_name_H-M   'P 1'
#
loop_
_entity.id
_entity.type
_entity.pdbx_description
1 polymer ?
#
loop_
_entity_poly.entity_id
_entity_poly.type
_entity_poly.pdbx_seq_one_letter_code
_entity_poly.pdbx_strand_id
1 'polypeptide(L)'
;VGFLFEDAIKAVADEFPDTKFGIVDGYVPDKPNVISLRFREQDGSFLVGVIAALKAKADGADTVGFVGGMDIPLIHKFEAGYKAGIEYAWPECQILSDYAGSAPSAFADPVKGKELALAQIDKGAHVIYHASGLTGVGVYEAAKERGVYVIGVDSNQNHLGHVKETGENYGLTSMLKQVDVAVYLSIKDIVNGTFQPGVREYGLGDKVEIQGNTYRGIYFAMDEYNDDLVTQEMLDKVAEAEQKIISGEIVVPEK
;
A
#
# COMPACT_ATOMS: atom_id res chain seq x y z
N VAL A 1 -7.22 -13.33 -7.37
CA VAL A 1 -6.74 -12.19 -6.53
C VAL A 1 -6.90 -10.94 -7.37
N GLY A 2 -7.54 -9.90 -6.83
CA GLY A 2 -7.74 -8.62 -7.52
C GLY A 2 -9.20 -8.34 -7.87
N PHE A 3 -9.56 -7.05 -7.84
CA PHE A 3 -10.92 -6.55 -8.06
C PHE A 3 -11.48 -6.91 -9.45
N LEU A 4 -10.64 -7.10 -10.46
CA LEU A 4 -11.03 -7.42 -11.84
C LEU A 4 -11.82 -8.74 -11.96
N PHE A 5 -11.74 -9.61 -10.96
CA PHE A 5 -12.46 -10.88 -10.92
C PHE A 5 -13.86 -10.78 -10.30
N GLU A 6 -14.30 -9.60 -9.83
CA GLU A 6 -15.53 -9.44 -9.06
C GLU A 6 -16.77 -9.97 -9.80
N ASP A 7 -17.01 -9.53 -11.04
CA ASP A 7 -18.17 -9.94 -11.82
C ASP A 7 -18.13 -11.44 -12.18
N ALA A 8 -16.93 -11.95 -12.48
CA ALA A 8 -16.74 -13.38 -12.75
C ALA A 8 -17.05 -14.22 -11.51
N ILE A 9 -16.59 -13.81 -10.32
CA ILE A 9 -16.89 -14.50 -9.06
C ILE A 9 -18.37 -14.43 -8.74
N LYS A 10 -19.05 -13.28 -8.94
CA LYS A 10 -20.50 -13.15 -8.75
C LYS A 10 -21.27 -14.14 -9.62
N ALA A 11 -20.87 -14.33 -10.87
CA ALA A 11 -21.53 -15.26 -11.80
C ALA A 11 -21.31 -16.73 -11.40
N VAL A 12 -20.06 -17.15 -11.23
CA VAL A 12 -19.75 -18.56 -10.97
C VAL A 12 -20.14 -19.00 -9.55
N ALA A 13 -20.26 -18.09 -8.59
CA ALA A 13 -20.72 -18.42 -7.24
C ALA A 13 -22.14 -19.00 -7.24
N ASP A 14 -23.02 -18.53 -8.14
CA ASP A 14 -24.39 -19.06 -8.27
C ASP A 14 -24.42 -20.41 -8.99
N GLU A 15 -23.53 -20.61 -9.96
CA GLU A 15 -23.42 -21.86 -10.73
C GLU A 15 -22.85 -23.02 -9.89
N PHE A 16 -22.02 -22.70 -8.88
CA PHE A 16 -21.33 -23.68 -8.05
C PHE A 16 -21.60 -23.45 -6.55
N PRO A 17 -22.83 -23.66 -6.06
CA PRO A 17 -23.22 -23.32 -4.69
C PRO A 17 -22.43 -24.09 -3.61
N ASP A 18 -21.93 -25.29 -3.93
CA ASP A 18 -21.13 -26.11 -3.02
C ASP A 18 -19.62 -25.75 -3.05
N THR A 19 -19.19 -24.91 -4.00
CA THR A 19 -17.81 -24.45 -4.11
C THR A 19 -17.63 -23.17 -3.33
N LYS A 20 -16.60 -23.13 -2.47
CA LYS A 20 -16.21 -21.95 -1.71
C LYS A 20 -15.24 -21.09 -2.53
N PHE A 21 -15.53 -19.81 -2.65
CA PHE A 21 -14.72 -18.84 -3.37
C PHE A 21 -14.14 -17.80 -2.42
N GLY A 22 -12.93 -17.34 -2.72
CA GLY A 22 -12.29 -16.20 -2.05
C GLY A 22 -11.90 -15.16 -3.08
N ILE A 23 -12.26 -13.90 -2.84
CA ILE A 23 -11.87 -12.76 -3.68
C ILE A 23 -11.11 -11.75 -2.84
N VAL A 24 -9.91 -11.40 -3.29
CA VAL A 24 -9.10 -10.32 -2.72
C VAL A 24 -9.39 -9.05 -3.49
N ASP A 25 -9.61 -7.94 -2.78
CA ASP A 25 -9.89 -6.60 -3.30
C ASP A 25 -11.19 -6.45 -4.10
N GLY A 26 -11.99 -7.50 -4.25
CA GLY A 26 -13.36 -7.41 -4.76
C GLY A 26 -14.39 -7.40 -3.63
N TYR A 27 -15.62 -7.00 -3.95
CA TYR A 27 -16.72 -6.87 -3.01
C TYR A 27 -17.94 -7.68 -3.46
N VAL A 28 -18.12 -8.84 -2.83
CA VAL A 28 -19.20 -9.80 -3.11
C VAL A 28 -19.83 -10.27 -1.79
N PRO A 29 -20.54 -9.39 -1.06
CA PRO A 29 -21.09 -9.71 0.27
C PRO A 29 -22.28 -10.67 0.22
N ASP A 30 -23.06 -10.66 -0.86
CA ASP A 30 -24.40 -11.27 -0.91
C ASP A 30 -24.38 -12.76 -1.31
N LYS A 31 -23.22 -13.36 -1.47
CA LYS A 31 -23.07 -14.76 -1.90
C LYS A 31 -22.71 -15.67 -0.71
N PRO A 32 -23.49 -16.73 -0.42
CA PRO A 32 -23.30 -17.57 0.78
C PRO A 32 -22.07 -18.47 0.72
N ASN A 33 -21.40 -18.54 -0.43
CA ASN A 33 -20.21 -19.35 -0.68
C ASN A 33 -18.98 -18.49 -1.06
N VAL A 34 -19.03 -17.16 -0.88
CA VAL A 34 -17.93 -16.25 -1.20
C VAL A 34 -17.44 -15.53 0.05
N ILE A 35 -16.12 -15.47 0.24
CA ILE A 35 -15.47 -14.53 1.17
C ILE A 35 -14.76 -13.42 0.37
N SER A 36 -15.09 -12.17 0.68
CA SER A 36 -14.45 -10.97 0.17
C SER A 36 -13.41 -10.47 1.16
N LEU A 37 -12.14 -10.49 0.78
CA LEU A 37 -11.00 -10.03 1.57
C LEU A 37 -10.69 -8.58 1.16
N ARG A 38 -10.98 -7.65 2.06
CA ARG A 38 -10.86 -6.20 1.87
C ARG A 38 -9.86 -5.63 2.86
N PHE A 39 -9.35 -4.44 2.57
CA PHE A 39 -8.36 -3.80 3.40
C PHE A 39 -8.68 -2.32 3.58
N ARG A 40 -8.16 -1.74 4.66
CA ARG A 40 -8.19 -0.30 4.93
C ARG A 40 -6.89 0.32 4.44
N GLU A 41 -6.66 0.30 3.13
CA GLU A 41 -5.39 0.74 2.54
C GLU A 41 -5.11 2.21 2.79
N GLN A 42 -6.16 3.02 2.92
CA GLN A 42 -6.05 4.43 3.29
C GLN A 42 -5.37 4.62 4.65
N ASP A 43 -5.66 3.75 5.64
CA ASP A 43 -5.10 3.89 6.98
C ASP A 43 -3.58 3.65 6.98
N GLY A 44 -3.11 2.64 6.22
CA GLY A 44 -1.68 2.39 6.03
C GLY A 44 -1.00 3.46 5.19
N SER A 45 -1.70 3.93 4.15
CA SER A 45 -1.22 5.01 3.27
C SER A 45 -1.04 6.31 4.04
N PHE A 46 -1.90 6.59 5.03
CA PHE A 46 -1.73 7.71 5.96
C PHE A 46 -0.41 7.62 6.71
N LEU A 47 -0.08 6.45 7.29
CA LEU A 47 1.16 6.30 8.06
C LEU A 47 2.39 6.56 7.19
N VAL A 48 2.42 6.02 5.95
CA VAL A 48 3.55 6.26 5.05
C VAL A 48 3.56 7.69 4.46
N GLY A 49 2.41 8.36 4.41
CA GLY A 49 2.30 9.79 4.10
C GLY A 49 2.97 10.67 5.14
N VAL A 50 2.79 10.35 6.43
CA VAL A 50 3.51 11.01 7.54
C VAL A 50 5.02 10.85 7.38
N ILE A 51 5.49 9.63 7.10
CA ILE A 51 6.92 9.34 6.88
C ILE A 51 7.46 10.15 5.69
N ALA A 52 6.76 10.14 4.55
CA ALA A 52 7.18 10.86 3.36
C ALA A 52 7.32 12.36 3.59
N ALA A 53 6.33 12.99 4.21
CA ALA A 53 6.31 14.42 4.48
C ALA A 53 7.44 14.85 5.42
N LEU A 54 7.65 14.10 6.50
CA LEU A 54 8.72 14.39 7.46
C LEU A 54 10.10 14.15 6.85
N LYS A 55 10.26 13.12 6.01
CA LYS A 55 11.52 12.86 5.31
C LYS A 55 11.84 13.96 4.31
N ALA A 56 10.89 14.35 3.46
CA ALA A 56 11.06 15.47 2.53
C ALA A 56 11.46 16.75 3.27
N LYS A 57 10.75 17.09 4.35
CA LYS A 57 11.03 18.26 5.17
C LYS A 57 12.42 18.23 5.81
N ALA A 58 12.85 17.09 6.35
CA ALA A 58 14.17 16.93 6.95
C ALA A 58 15.31 17.11 5.92
N ASP A 59 15.07 16.71 4.69
CA ASP A 59 16.03 16.81 3.59
C ASP A 59 15.94 18.17 2.84
N GLY A 60 15.06 19.08 3.29
CA GLY A 60 14.90 20.42 2.70
C GLY A 60 14.15 20.44 1.36
N ALA A 61 13.40 19.37 1.04
CA ALA A 61 12.51 19.30 -0.10
C ALA A 61 11.06 19.58 0.30
N ASP A 62 10.25 20.12 -0.60
CA ASP A 62 8.86 20.51 -0.35
C ASP A 62 7.81 19.74 -1.15
N THR A 63 8.26 18.82 -2.00
CA THR A 63 7.39 18.11 -2.93
C THR A 63 7.56 16.59 -2.79
N VAL A 64 6.44 15.89 -2.76
CA VAL A 64 6.37 14.42 -2.78
C VAL A 64 5.46 13.95 -3.93
N GLY A 65 5.60 12.69 -4.32
CA GLY A 65 4.92 12.11 -5.47
C GLY A 65 4.10 10.87 -5.11
N PHE A 66 3.07 10.63 -5.91
CA PHE A 66 2.28 9.40 -5.92
C PHE A 66 2.20 8.85 -7.34
N VAL A 67 2.49 7.56 -7.50
CA VAL A 67 2.34 6.84 -8.78
C VAL A 67 1.35 5.69 -8.59
N GLY A 68 0.14 5.88 -9.11
CA GLY A 68 -0.90 4.85 -9.14
C GLY A 68 -0.76 3.93 -10.36
N GLY A 69 -1.18 2.67 -10.23
CA GLY A 69 -1.30 1.77 -11.37
C GLY A 69 -2.49 2.14 -12.24
N MET A 70 -3.63 1.48 -12.00
CA MET A 70 -4.89 1.85 -12.64
C MET A 70 -5.55 3.05 -11.96
N ASP A 71 -6.12 3.96 -12.76
CA ASP A 71 -7.02 5.03 -12.28
C ASP A 71 -8.40 4.45 -11.95
N ILE A 72 -8.54 3.96 -10.71
CA ILE A 72 -9.73 3.29 -10.18
C ILE A 72 -9.94 3.61 -8.70
N PRO A 73 -11.17 3.45 -8.16
CA PRO A 73 -11.46 3.75 -6.75
C PRO A 73 -10.55 3.04 -5.75
N LEU A 74 -10.12 1.81 -6.05
CA LEU A 74 -9.18 1.09 -5.17
C LEU A 74 -7.87 1.85 -5.00
N ILE A 75 -7.29 2.40 -6.07
CA ILE A 75 -6.02 3.14 -6.01
C ILE A 75 -6.24 4.55 -5.45
N HIS A 76 -7.42 5.16 -5.67
CA HIS A 76 -7.79 6.42 -5.02
C HIS A 76 -7.77 6.34 -3.49
N LYS A 77 -8.15 5.19 -2.90
CA LYS A 77 -8.03 4.99 -1.44
C LYS A 77 -6.60 5.14 -0.92
N PHE A 78 -5.62 4.60 -1.66
CA PHE A 78 -4.21 4.73 -1.28
C PHE A 78 -3.76 6.20 -1.38
N GLU A 79 -4.09 6.86 -2.49
CA GLU A 79 -3.76 8.27 -2.71
C GLU A 79 -4.39 9.17 -1.63
N ALA A 80 -5.67 8.98 -1.32
CA ALA A 80 -6.39 9.76 -0.32
C ALA A 80 -5.78 9.63 1.08
N GLY A 81 -5.46 8.39 1.49
CA GLY A 81 -4.76 8.15 2.76
C GLY A 81 -3.37 8.81 2.77
N TYR A 82 -2.61 8.65 1.70
CA TYR A 82 -1.28 9.26 1.56
C TYR A 82 -1.32 10.79 1.69
N LYS A 83 -2.22 11.45 0.96
CA LYS A 83 -2.45 12.90 1.03
C LYS A 83 -2.83 13.35 2.44
N ALA A 84 -3.76 12.65 3.09
CA ALA A 84 -4.18 12.97 4.45
C ALA A 84 -3.04 12.84 5.47
N GLY A 85 -2.19 11.82 5.32
CA GLY A 85 -1.00 11.63 6.16
C GLY A 85 0.04 12.74 5.96
N ILE A 86 0.25 13.16 4.72
CA ILE A 86 1.13 14.29 4.39
C ILE A 86 0.59 15.57 5.00
N GLU A 87 -0.68 15.90 4.79
CA GLU A 87 -1.31 17.10 5.33
C GLU A 87 -1.26 17.14 6.87
N TYR A 88 -1.45 15.99 7.52
CA TYR A 88 -1.34 15.87 8.97
C TYR A 88 0.07 16.20 9.49
N ALA A 89 1.11 15.75 8.81
CA ALA A 89 2.49 15.94 9.23
C ALA A 89 3.07 17.29 8.78
N TRP A 90 2.70 17.73 7.58
CA TRP A 90 3.19 18.94 6.94
C TRP A 90 2.19 19.50 5.89
N PRO A 91 1.28 20.40 6.30
CA PRO A 91 0.24 20.94 5.42
C PRO A 91 0.75 21.70 4.18
N GLU A 92 1.95 22.26 4.24
CA GLU A 92 2.53 23.02 3.12
C GLU A 92 3.23 22.14 2.06
N CYS A 93 3.32 20.83 2.28
CA CYS A 93 3.96 19.91 1.34
C CYS A 93 3.15 19.79 0.04
N GLN A 94 3.82 19.93 -1.11
CA GLN A 94 3.22 19.75 -2.42
C GLN A 94 3.15 18.27 -2.80
N ILE A 95 2.07 17.87 -3.45
CA ILE A 95 1.81 16.46 -3.81
C ILE A 95 1.55 16.39 -5.31
N LEU A 96 2.39 15.61 -6.00
CA LEU A 96 2.20 15.25 -7.41
C LEU A 96 1.54 13.87 -7.46
N SER A 97 0.61 13.66 -8.38
CA SER A 97 -0.09 12.37 -8.49
C SER A 97 -0.40 12.07 -9.94
N ASP A 98 0.04 10.90 -10.39
CA ASP A 98 -0.17 10.43 -11.75
C ASP A 98 -0.48 8.92 -11.74
N TYR A 99 -1.19 8.46 -12.78
CA TYR A 99 -1.60 7.06 -12.94
C TYR A 99 -1.03 6.49 -14.24
N ALA A 100 -0.61 5.23 -14.21
CA ALA A 100 -0.03 4.56 -15.37
C ALA A 100 -1.06 4.32 -16.49
N GLY A 101 -2.35 4.21 -16.18
CA GLY A 101 -3.43 4.18 -17.16
C GLY A 101 -4.76 3.73 -16.57
N SER A 102 -5.74 3.42 -17.42
CA SER A 102 -7.09 2.96 -17.00
C SER A 102 -7.37 1.50 -17.34
N ALA A 103 -6.39 0.77 -17.88
CA ALA A 103 -6.51 -0.63 -18.27
C ALA A 103 -5.69 -1.54 -17.35
N PRO A 104 -6.03 -2.85 -17.22
CA PRO A 104 -5.27 -3.81 -16.39
C PRO A 104 -3.76 -3.84 -16.63
N SER A 105 -3.30 -3.52 -17.84
CA SER A 105 -1.89 -3.42 -18.17
C SER A 105 -1.13 -2.34 -17.38
N ALA A 106 -1.84 -1.37 -16.79
CA ALA A 106 -1.26 -0.30 -15.99
C ALA A 106 -0.59 -0.79 -14.69
N PHE A 107 -0.85 -2.04 -14.26
CA PHE A 107 -0.14 -2.68 -13.14
C PHE A 107 1.10 -3.48 -13.54
N ALA A 108 1.43 -3.52 -14.84
CA ALA A 108 2.49 -4.36 -15.40
C ALA A 108 3.36 -3.63 -16.43
N ASP A 109 3.56 -2.32 -16.25
CA ASP A 109 4.32 -1.47 -17.18
C ASP A 109 5.43 -0.69 -16.45
N PRO A 110 6.59 -1.32 -16.14
CA PRO A 110 7.70 -0.64 -15.49
C PRO A 110 8.24 0.56 -16.27
N VAL A 111 8.18 0.52 -17.61
CA VAL A 111 8.62 1.65 -18.44
C VAL A 111 7.76 2.87 -18.13
N LYS A 112 6.44 2.69 -18.08
CA LYS A 112 5.53 3.77 -17.71
C LYS A 112 5.75 4.28 -16.28
N GLY A 113 5.98 3.37 -15.34
CA GLY A 113 6.28 3.73 -13.95
C GLY A 113 7.53 4.61 -13.83
N LYS A 114 8.59 4.27 -14.57
CA LYS A 114 9.82 5.07 -14.64
C LYS A 114 9.58 6.45 -15.26
N GLU A 115 8.85 6.53 -16.37
CA GLU A 115 8.51 7.81 -17.01
C GLU A 115 7.77 8.76 -16.08
N LEU A 116 6.74 8.26 -15.38
CA LEU A 116 5.95 9.07 -14.43
C LEU A 116 6.79 9.54 -13.26
N ALA A 117 7.60 8.64 -12.67
CA ALA A 117 8.48 8.98 -11.57
C ALA A 117 9.50 10.05 -11.97
N LEU A 118 10.18 9.89 -13.12
CA LEU A 118 11.12 10.90 -13.62
C LEU A 118 10.43 12.26 -13.84
N ALA A 119 9.22 12.28 -14.39
CA ALA A 119 8.47 13.51 -14.58
C ALA A 119 8.09 14.20 -13.26
N GLN A 120 7.80 13.44 -12.20
CA GLN A 120 7.56 13.99 -10.85
C GLN A 120 8.85 14.49 -10.21
N ILE A 121 9.96 13.76 -10.35
CA ILE A 121 11.28 14.16 -9.85
C ILE A 121 11.75 15.46 -10.52
N ASP A 122 11.54 15.59 -11.83
CA ASP A 122 11.86 16.82 -12.58
C ASP A 122 11.03 18.03 -12.12
N LYS A 123 9.88 17.79 -11.47
CA LYS A 123 9.04 18.80 -10.82
C LYS A 123 9.35 18.97 -9.33
N GLY A 124 10.34 18.25 -8.80
CA GLY A 124 10.84 18.42 -7.42
C GLY A 124 10.45 17.31 -6.43
N ALA A 125 9.76 16.24 -6.86
CA ALA A 125 9.40 15.15 -5.94
C ALA A 125 10.65 14.45 -5.37
N HIS A 126 10.77 14.47 -4.03
CA HIS A 126 11.89 13.88 -3.29
C HIS A 126 11.57 12.52 -2.66
N VAL A 127 10.28 12.24 -2.43
CA VAL A 127 9.78 10.93 -2.00
C VAL A 127 8.61 10.57 -2.90
N ILE A 128 8.59 9.36 -3.47
CA ILE A 128 7.49 8.88 -4.31
C ILE A 128 6.89 7.61 -3.71
N TYR A 129 5.61 7.66 -3.37
CA TYR A 129 4.84 6.47 -3.02
C TYR A 129 4.21 5.84 -4.26
N HIS A 130 4.42 4.54 -4.50
CA HIS A 130 3.76 3.85 -5.60
C HIS A 130 2.71 2.85 -5.10
N ALA A 131 1.53 2.87 -5.74
CA ALA A 131 0.47 1.89 -5.59
C ALA A 131 0.14 1.29 -6.96
N SER A 132 1.17 0.66 -7.57
CA SER A 132 1.16 0.37 -9.01
C SER A 132 1.58 -1.05 -9.40
N GLY A 133 1.70 -1.98 -8.45
CA GLY A 133 2.08 -3.36 -8.75
C GLY A 133 3.47 -3.44 -9.39
N LEU A 134 3.61 -4.23 -10.47
CA LEU A 134 4.89 -4.40 -11.16
C LEU A 134 5.38 -3.11 -11.84
N THR A 135 4.47 -2.21 -12.24
CA THR A 135 4.82 -0.87 -12.72
C THR A 135 5.72 -0.11 -11.75
N GLY A 136 5.56 -0.35 -10.45
CA GLY A 136 6.34 0.26 -9.37
C GLY A 136 7.84 -0.03 -9.42
N VAL A 137 8.26 -1.10 -10.09
CA VAL A 137 9.69 -1.40 -10.30
C VAL A 137 10.38 -0.27 -11.05
N GLY A 138 9.70 0.35 -12.02
CA GLY A 138 10.23 1.51 -12.74
C GLY A 138 10.40 2.75 -11.86
N VAL A 139 9.58 2.91 -10.81
CA VAL A 139 9.70 3.99 -9.83
C VAL A 139 11.00 3.82 -9.03
N TYR A 140 11.31 2.60 -8.60
CA TYR A 140 12.60 2.28 -7.97
C TYR A 140 13.80 2.52 -8.91
N GLU A 141 13.67 2.23 -10.21
CA GLU A 141 14.73 2.55 -11.18
C GLU A 141 14.97 4.05 -11.31
N ALA A 142 13.91 4.86 -11.44
CA ALA A 142 14.01 6.32 -11.50
C ALA A 142 14.66 6.90 -10.23
N ALA A 143 14.25 6.38 -9.07
CA ALA A 143 14.76 6.83 -7.79
C ALA A 143 16.25 6.59 -7.61
N LYS A 144 16.73 5.37 -7.93
CA LYS A 144 18.16 5.04 -7.93
C LYS A 144 18.97 5.89 -8.91
N GLU A 145 18.38 6.23 -10.06
CA GLU A 145 19.02 7.08 -11.06
C GLU A 145 19.16 8.55 -10.60
N ARG A 146 18.22 9.03 -9.78
CA ARG A 146 18.10 10.45 -9.43
C ARG A 146 18.41 10.78 -7.97
N GLY A 147 18.63 9.77 -7.13
CA GLY A 147 18.97 9.97 -5.73
C GLY A 147 17.79 10.40 -4.85
N VAL A 148 16.57 9.95 -5.16
CA VAL A 148 15.35 10.26 -4.40
C VAL A 148 14.76 9.01 -3.76
N TYR A 149 13.81 9.15 -2.85
CA TYR A 149 13.25 8.02 -2.11
C TYR A 149 11.97 7.44 -2.70
N VAL A 150 11.73 6.15 -2.44
CA VAL A 150 10.53 5.41 -2.85
C VAL A 150 9.89 4.75 -1.65
N ILE A 151 8.57 4.82 -1.60
CA ILE A 151 7.76 4.01 -0.70
C ILE A 151 7.11 2.88 -1.52
N GLY A 152 7.37 1.65 -1.10
CA GLY A 152 6.80 0.44 -1.71
C GLY A 152 5.37 0.15 -1.24
N VAL A 153 4.77 -0.92 -1.79
CA VAL A 153 3.41 -1.35 -1.42
C VAL A 153 3.28 -2.87 -1.44
N ASP A 154 2.26 -3.37 -0.75
CA ASP A 154 1.87 -4.77 -0.59
C ASP A 154 2.86 -5.57 0.26
N SER A 155 4.09 -5.73 -0.23
CA SER A 155 5.18 -6.44 0.43
C SER A 155 6.28 -5.47 0.88
N ASN A 156 7.22 -5.98 1.69
CA ASN A 156 8.43 -5.23 1.98
C ASN A 156 9.33 -5.17 0.74
N GLN A 157 9.45 -3.97 0.17
CA GLN A 157 10.21 -3.66 -1.04
C GLN A 157 11.41 -2.75 -0.75
N ASN A 158 11.77 -2.52 0.52
CA ASN A 158 12.85 -1.62 0.90
C ASN A 158 14.17 -1.96 0.18
N HIS A 159 14.48 -3.25 0.08
CA HIS A 159 15.65 -3.79 -0.62
C HIS A 159 15.75 -3.44 -2.11
N LEU A 160 14.65 -3.10 -2.79
CA LEU A 160 14.68 -2.75 -4.23
C LEU A 160 15.37 -1.40 -4.50
N GLY A 161 15.43 -0.53 -3.50
CA GLY A 161 16.13 0.74 -3.55
C GLY A 161 17.63 0.63 -3.32
N HIS A 162 18.15 -0.52 -2.89
CA HIS A 162 19.54 -0.67 -2.52
C HIS A 162 20.45 -0.70 -3.74
N VAL A 163 21.48 0.16 -3.74
CA VAL A 163 22.52 0.26 -4.77
C VAL A 163 23.79 -0.38 -4.21
N LYS A 164 24.10 -1.60 -4.67
CA LYS A 164 25.19 -2.41 -4.11
C LYS A 164 26.57 -1.75 -4.24
N GLU A 165 26.77 -0.98 -5.30
CA GLU A 165 28.05 -0.35 -5.63
C GLU A 165 28.40 0.80 -4.68
N THR A 166 27.39 1.53 -4.20
CA THR A 166 27.55 2.69 -3.30
C THR A 166 27.20 2.36 -1.85
N GLY A 167 26.39 1.30 -1.63
CA GLY A 167 25.81 0.97 -0.34
C GLY A 167 24.61 1.86 0.04
N GLU A 168 24.20 2.76 -0.85
CA GLU A 168 23.04 3.63 -0.62
C GLU A 168 21.73 2.84 -0.76
N ASN A 169 20.71 3.25 -0.03
CA ASN A 169 19.35 2.77 -0.24
C ASN A 169 18.36 3.91 -0.44
N TYR A 170 17.49 3.72 -1.43
CA TYR A 170 16.43 4.66 -1.80
C TYR A 170 15.03 4.14 -1.45
N GLY A 171 14.90 2.93 -0.90
CA GLY A 171 13.63 2.40 -0.38
C GLY A 171 13.37 2.90 1.03
N LEU A 172 12.54 3.94 1.19
CA LEU A 172 12.28 4.61 2.47
C LEU A 172 11.45 3.76 3.43
N THR A 173 10.42 3.11 2.93
CA THR A 173 9.61 2.10 3.64
C THR A 173 8.70 1.43 2.60
N SER A 174 7.80 0.55 3.04
CA SER A 174 6.76 -0.05 2.20
C SER A 174 5.44 -0.11 2.98
N MET A 175 4.33 0.30 2.37
CA MET A 175 3.00 0.13 2.96
C MET A 175 2.57 -1.33 2.80
N LEU A 176 2.64 -2.07 3.90
CA LEU A 176 2.38 -3.50 3.94
C LEU A 176 0.87 -3.78 3.91
N LYS A 177 0.48 -4.68 3.01
CA LYS A 177 -0.87 -5.22 2.90
C LYS A 177 -0.78 -6.73 2.90
N GLN A 178 -1.14 -7.35 4.02
CA GLN A 178 -0.92 -8.79 4.25
C GLN A 178 -1.94 -9.67 3.52
N VAL A 179 -1.94 -9.62 2.19
CA VAL A 179 -2.79 -10.46 1.32
C VAL A 179 -2.50 -11.94 1.50
N ASP A 180 -1.22 -12.30 1.63
CA ASP A 180 -0.75 -13.66 1.90
C ASP A 180 -1.34 -14.22 3.20
N VAL A 181 -1.34 -13.43 4.27
CA VAL A 181 -1.95 -13.78 5.56
C VAL A 181 -3.47 -13.92 5.44
N ALA A 182 -4.13 -12.98 4.77
CA ALA A 182 -5.58 -13.02 4.58
C ALA A 182 -6.01 -14.28 3.80
N VAL A 183 -5.28 -14.64 2.74
CA VAL A 183 -5.51 -15.87 1.96
C VAL A 183 -5.20 -17.11 2.80
N TYR A 184 -4.08 -17.14 3.52
CA TYR A 184 -3.71 -18.25 4.40
C TYR A 184 -4.80 -18.52 5.46
N LEU A 185 -5.27 -17.47 6.13
CA LEU A 185 -6.32 -17.59 7.14
C LEU A 185 -7.64 -18.09 6.53
N SER A 186 -7.99 -17.63 5.33
CA SER A 186 -9.19 -18.09 4.63
C SER A 186 -9.12 -19.57 4.25
N ILE A 187 -7.96 -20.04 3.78
CA ILE A 187 -7.73 -21.47 3.50
C ILE A 187 -7.76 -22.28 4.80
N LYS A 188 -7.14 -21.77 5.88
CA LYS A 188 -7.14 -22.39 7.21
C LYS A 188 -8.57 -22.55 7.75
N ASP A 189 -9.44 -21.57 7.56
CA ASP A 189 -10.85 -21.65 7.94
C ASP A 189 -11.59 -22.76 7.18
N ILE A 190 -11.28 -22.95 5.89
CA ILE A 190 -11.84 -24.04 5.09
C ILE A 190 -11.39 -25.40 5.63
N VAL A 191 -10.08 -25.57 5.87
CA VAL A 191 -9.49 -26.80 6.41
C VAL A 191 -10.08 -27.16 7.77
N ASN A 192 -10.32 -26.16 8.62
CA ASN A 192 -10.88 -26.35 9.95
C ASN A 192 -12.41 -26.48 9.97
N GLY A 193 -13.09 -26.34 8.83
CA GLY A 193 -14.55 -26.37 8.75
C GLY A 193 -15.24 -25.13 9.33
N THR A 194 -14.52 -24.03 9.49
CA THR A 194 -15.00 -22.77 10.10
C THR A 194 -15.22 -21.64 9.09
N PHE A 195 -15.20 -21.93 7.78
CA PHE A 195 -15.44 -20.96 6.72
C PHE A 195 -16.69 -20.10 6.98
N GLN A 196 -16.54 -18.79 6.86
CA GLN A 196 -17.62 -17.82 6.91
C GLN A 196 -17.65 -17.00 5.61
N PRO A 197 -18.78 -16.94 4.89
CA PRO A 197 -18.94 -16.07 3.75
C PRO A 197 -19.10 -14.60 4.20
N GLY A 198 -19.14 -13.70 3.23
CA GLY A 198 -19.32 -12.26 3.44
C GLY A 198 -18.00 -11.50 3.32
N VAL A 199 -17.87 -10.41 4.07
CA VAL A 199 -16.73 -9.48 3.96
C VAL A 199 -15.86 -9.57 5.20
N ARG A 200 -14.56 -9.75 4.99
CA ARG A 200 -13.53 -9.64 6.01
C ARG A 200 -12.62 -8.48 5.64
N GLU A 201 -12.65 -7.43 6.44
CA GLU A 201 -11.84 -6.24 6.26
C GLU A 201 -10.66 -6.24 7.25
N TYR A 202 -9.47 -5.85 6.79
CA TYR A 202 -8.24 -5.79 7.57
C TYR A 202 -7.66 -4.36 7.60
N GLY A 203 -7.31 -3.85 8.78
CA GLY A 203 -6.72 -2.52 8.99
C GLY A 203 -5.55 -2.53 10.00
N LEU A 204 -5.23 -1.35 10.54
CA LEU A 204 -4.08 -1.15 11.44
C LEU A 204 -4.17 -1.94 12.76
N GLY A 205 -5.39 -2.13 13.27
CA GLY A 205 -5.66 -2.83 14.54
C GLY A 205 -5.62 -4.36 14.43
N ASP A 206 -5.71 -4.91 13.22
CA ASP A 206 -5.78 -6.35 13.01
C ASP A 206 -4.42 -7.00 13.14
N LYS A 207 -4.30 -7.94 14.08
CA LYS A 207 -3.06 -8.68 14.36
C LYS A 207 -3.34 -10.18 14.43
N VAL A 208 -2.43 -10.99 13.92
CA VAL A 208 -2.51 -12.45 14.00
C VAL A 208 -1.14 -13.06 14.24
N GLU A 209 -1.09 -14.10 15.07
CA GLU A 209 0.10 -14.91 15.30
C GLU A 209 0.10 -16.14 14.39
N ILE A 210 1.13 -16.28 13.56
CA ILE A 210 1.33 -17.45 12.69
C ILE A 210 2.75 -17.98 12.90
N GLN A 211 2.84 -19.20 13.41
CA GLN A 211 4.12 -19.89 13.64
C GLN A 211 5.12 -19.09 14.50
N GLY A 212 4.60 -18.31 15.48
CA GLY A 212 5.41 -17.49 16.38
C GLY A 212 5.78 -16.11 15.84
N ASN A 213 5.23 -15.69 14.69
CA ASN A 213 5.38 -14.36 14.13
C ASN A 213 4.06 -13.59 14.18
N THR A 214 4.13 -12.31 14.57
CA THR A 214 3.01 -11.37 14.53
C THR A 214 2.90 -10.74 13.14
N TYR A 215 1.73 -10.87 12.51
CA TYR A 215 1.38 -10.18 11.27
C TYR A 215 0.31 -9.13 11.54
N ARG A 216 0.42 -7.98 10.87
CA ARG A 216 -0.53 -6.86 10.97
C ARG A 216 -1.26 -6.67 9.65
N GLY A 217 -2.59 -6.57 9.64
CA GLY A 217 -3.39 -6.52 8.41
C GLY A 217 -2.92 -5.43 7.42
N ILE A 218 -2.73 -4.22 7.95
CA ILE A 218 -2.13 -3.07 7.28
C ILE A 218 -1.05 -2.47 8.18
N TYR A 219 0.12 -2.13 7.65
CA TYR A 219 1.16 -1.39 8.37
C TYR A 219 2.24 -0.82 7.43
N PHE A 220 3.42 -0.49 7.93
CA PHE A 220 4.60 -0.15 7.15
C PHE A 220 5.80 -1.03 7.52
N ALA A 221 6.79 -1.13 6.63
CA ALA A 221 7.97 -1.97 6.82
C ALA A 221 9.15 -1.20 7.45
N MET A 222 9.79 -1.82 8.43
CA MET A 222 11.09 -1.42 8.97
C MET A 222 12.01 -2.64 8.96
N ASP A 223 13.21 -2.49 8.41
CA ASP A 223 14.23 -3.54 8.29
C ASP A 223 15.64 -2.93 8.20
N GLU A 224 16.64 -3.77 7.96
CA GLU A 224 18.05 -3.34 7.82
C GLU A 224 18.31 -2.41 6.63
N TYR A 225 17.36 -2.25 5.71
CA TYR A 225 17.54 -1.40 4.54
C TYR A 225 17.15 0.04 4.82
N ASN A 226 16.26 0.31 5.79
CA ASN A 226 15.71 1.64 6.00
C ASN A 226 15.80 2.16 7.45
N ASP A 227 16.47 1.43 8.34
CA ASP A 227 16.63 1.81 9.75
C ASP A 227 17.38 3.14 9.94
N ASP A 228 18.29 3.48 9.04
CA ASP A 228 19.02 4.74 8.99
C ASP A 228 18.27 5.86 8.23
N LEU A 229 17.28 5.50 7.41
CA LEU A 229 16.47 6.45 6.62
C LEU A 229 15.28 7.03 7.39
N VAL A 230 14.69 6.25 8.31
CA VAL A 230 13.51 6.62 9.09
C VAL A 230 13.88 6.90 10.54
N THR A 231 13.87 8.19 10.90
CA THR A 231 14.28 8.62 12.24
C THR A 231 13.26 8.24 13.32
N GLN A 232 13.71 8.21 14.58
CA GLN A 232 12.81 7.98 15.72
C GLN A 232 11.70 9.04 15.80
N GLU A 233 11.97 10.30 15.45
CA GLU A 233 10.96 11.36 15.42
C GLU A 233 9.83 11.04 14.43
N MET A 234 10.18 10.49 13.26
CA MET A 234 9.19 10.04 12.28
C MET A 234 8.36 8.88 12.84
N LEU A 235 9.01 7.89 13.47
CA LEU A 235 8.34 6.74 14.06
C LEU A 235 7.39 7.15 15.20
N ASP A 236 7.79 8.10 16.05
CA ASP A 236 6.96 8.61 17.13
C ASP A 236 5.71 9.33 16.58
N LYS A 237 5.87 10.10 15.49
CA LYS A 237 4.74 10.78 14.85
C LYS A 237 3.78 9.81 14.18
N VAL A 238 4.30 8.73 13.59
CA VAL A 238 3.51 7.64 13.03
C VAL A 238 2.77 6.88 14.14
N ALA A 239 3.42 6.59 15.26
CA ALA A 239 2.78 5.93 16.40
C ALA A 239 1.63 6.77 16.97
N GLU A 240 1.81 8.10 17.08
CA GLU A 240 0.74 9.03 17.46
C GLU A 240 -0.45 8.94 16.49
N ALA A 241 -0.19 9.02 15.18
CA ALA A 241 -1.22 8.94 14.15
C ALA A 241 -1.95 7.58 14.17
N GLU A 242 -1.21 6.48 14.32
CA GLU A 242 -1.77 5.13 14.41
C GLU A 242 -2.80 5.03 15.56
N GLN A 243 -2.45 5.52 16.75
CA GLN A 243 -3.37 5.49 17.90
C GLN A 243 -4.62 6.33 17.67
N LYS A 244 -4.49 7.49 17.02
CA LYS A 244 -5.62 8.35 16.66
C LYS A 244 -6.53 7.71 15.62
N ILE A 245 -5.98 6.98 14.65
CA ILE A 245 -6.77 6.23 13.66
C ILE A 245 -7.48 5.05 14.33
N ILE A 246 -6.78 4.26 15.15
CA ILE A 246 -7.36 3.10 15.84
C ILE A 246 -8.48 3.51 16.81
N SER A 247 -8.32 4.65 17.51
CA SER A 247 -9.34 5.17 18.43
C SER A 247 -10.52 5.85 17.72
N GLY A 248 -10.39 6.15 16.43
CA GLY A 248 -11.39 6.87 15.64
C GLY A 248 -11.36 8.39 15.80
N GLU A 249 -10.35 8.95 16.48
CA GLU A 249 -10.09 10.39 16.51
C GLU A 249 -9.77 10.93 15.12
N ILE A 250 -9.01 10.15 14.33
CA ILE A 250 -8.77 10.41 12.90
C ILE A 250 -9.57 9.38 12.09
N VAL A 251 -10.46 9.87 11.24
CA VAL A 251 -11.13 9.06 10.22
C VAL A 251 -10.46 9.37 8.89
N VAL A 252 -9.67 8.42 8.38
CA VAL A 252 -8.91 8.60 7.15
C VAL A 252 -9.86 8.58 5.93
N PRO A 253 -9.76 9.57 5.00
CA PRO A 253 -10.59 9.61 3.81
C PRO A 253 -10.28 8.47 2.84
N GLU A 254 -11.28 8.09 2.05
CA GLU A 254 -11.15 7.03 1.03
C GLU A 254 -11.10 7.59 -0.41
N LYS A 255 -11.26 8.90 -0.57
CA LYS A 255 -11.30 9.62 -1.85
C LYS A 255 -11.01 11.10 -1.65
#